data_AF-A0A662VSZ0-F1
#
_entry.id   AF-A0A662VSZ0-F1
#
_cell.length_a   1.000
_cell.length_b   1.000
_cell.length_c   1.000
_cell.angle_alpha   90.00
_cell.angle_beta   90.00
_cell.angle_gamma   90.00
#
_symmetry.space_group_name_H-M   'P 1'
#
loop_
_entity.id
_entity.type
_entity.pdbx_description
1 polymer ?
#
loop_
_entity_poly.entity_id
_entity_poly.type
_entity_poly.pdbx_seq_one_letter_code
_entity_poly.pdbx_strand_id
1 'polypeptide(L)' 'MRVMTELDLDTLNIVLYIKKDNKIIKMTLDRKALDNVVDQLNNFLVRQILNLLGWKVEVYEDTGDSPS' A
#
# COMPACT_ATOMS: atom_id res chain seq x y z
N MET A 1 -16.99 2.06 10.72
CA MET A 1 -15.69 1.35 10.61
C MET A 1 -14.71 2.08 11.51
N ARG A 2 -13.96 1.38 12.38
CA ARG A 2 -12.93 1.99 13.24
C ARG A 2 -11.63 1.21 13.07
N VAL A 3 -10.53 1.95 12.87
CA VAL A 3 -9.18 1.40 12.72
C VAL A 3 -8.36 1.80 13.95
N MET A 4 -7.67 0.83 14.55
CA MET A 4 -6.66 1.06 15.59
C MET A 4 -5.33 0.47 15.13
N THR A 5 -4.24 1.18 15.42
CA THR A 5 -2.89 0.83 15.01
C THR A 5 -2.01 0.69 16.24
N GLU A 6 -1.31 -0.44 16.35
CA GLU A 6 -0.29 -0.68 17.39
C GLU A 6 1.08 -0.87 16.71
N LEU A 7 2.12 -0.26 17.28
CA LEU A 7 3.51 -0.41 16.84
C LEU A 7 4.21 -1.39 17.77
N ASP A 8 4.64 -2.54 17.23
CA ASP A 8 5.47 -3.49 17.95
C ASP A 8 6.96 -3.15 17.71
N LEU A 9 7.62 -2.64 18.76
CA LEU A 9 9.01 -2.19 18.70
C LEU A 9 10.01 -3.36 18.70
N ASP A 10 9.62 -4.56 19.13
CA ASP A 10 10.50 -5.73 19.16
C ASP A 10 10.65 -6.37 17.77
N THR A 11 9.66 -6.15 16.90
CA THR A 11 9.62 -6.75 15.55
C THR A 11 9.52 -5.73 14.41
N LEU A 12 9.38 -4.43 14.70
CA LEU A 12 9.09 -3.35 13.74
C LEU A 12 7.85 -3.64 12.86
N ASN A 13 6.88 -4.33 13.44
CA ASN A 13 5.63 -4.66 12.77
C ASN A 13 4.54 -3.63 13.11
N ILE A 14 3.68 -3.34 12.14
CA ILE A 14 2.45 -2.56 12.35
C ILE A 14 1.28 -3.53 12.45
N VAL A 15 0.56 -3.50 13.57
CA VAL A 15 -0.65 -4.29 13.74
C VAL A 15 -1.87 -3.40 13.51
N LEU A 16 -2.70 -3.78 12.55
CA LEU A 16 -3.95 -3.11 12.22
C LEU A 16 -5.14 -3.92 12.74
N TYR A 17 -6.01 -3.25 13.50
CA TYR A 17 -7.29 -3.79 13.93
C TYR A 17 -8.43 -3.06 13.23
N ILE A 18 -9.18 -3.79 12.41
CA ILE A 18 -10.34 -3.25 11.68
C ILE A 18 -11.62 -3.84 12.28
N LYS A 19 -12.49 -2.99 12.84
CA LYS A 19 -13.80 -3.40 13.38
C LYS A 19 -14.95 -3.04 12.43
N LYS A 20 -15.75 -4.04 12.04
CA LYS A 20 -17.01 -3.90 11.28
C LYS A 20 -18.05 -4.91 11.79
N ASP A 21 -19.28 -4.46 12.05
CA ASP A 21 -20.43 -5.31 12.43
C ASP A 21 -20.09 -6.35 13.52
N ASN A 22 -19.49 -5.86 14.63
CA ASN A 22 -18.98 -6.64 15.76
C ASN A 22 -17.89 -7.68 15.47
N LYS A 23 -17.39 -7.76 14.24
CA LYS A 23 -16.20 -8.55 13.89
C LYS A 23 -14.94 -7.68 13.99
N ILE A 24 -13.86 -8.26 14.47
CA ILE A 24 -12.52 -7.64 14.50
C ILE A 24 -11.62 -8.47 13.60
N ILE A 25 -11.03 -7.83 12.60
CA ILE A 25 -9.97 -8.41 11.76
C ILE A 25 -8.65 -7.85 12.28
N LYS A 26 -7.73 -8.74 12.65
CA LYS A 26 -6.34 -8.40 12.99
C LYS A 26 -5.47 -8.71 11.78
N MET A 27 -4.72 -7.72 11.29
CA MET A 27 -3.64 -7.93 10.34
C MET A 27 -2.34 -7.46 10.96
N THR A 28 -1.28 -8.26 10.78
CA THR A 28 0.09 -7.85 11.09
C THR A 28 0.76 -7.55 9.76
N LEU A 29 1.21 -6.31 9.58
CA LEU A 29 2.07 -5.91 8.49
C LEU A 29 3.50 -6.02 8.97
N ASP A 30 4.24 -6.97 8.41
CA ASP A 30 5.68 -7.00 8.55
C ASP A 30 6.35 -5.91 7.71
N ARG A 31 7.65 -5.69 7.91
CA ARG A 31 8.40 -4.67 7.16
C ARG A 31 8.28 -4.83 5.64
N LYS A 32 8.29 -6.05 5.10
CA LYS A 32 8.18 -6.29 3.66
C LYS A 32 6.76 -6.01 3.15
N ALA A 33 5.75 -6.38 3.94
CA ALA A 33 4.37 -6.08 3.66
C ALA A 33 4.12 -4.57 3.71
N LEU A 34 4.78 -3.85 4.64
CA LEU A 34 4.70 -2.40 4.74
C LEU A 34 5.34 -1.73 3.51
N ASP A 35 6.54 -2.15 3.11
CA ASP A 35 7.21 -1.65 1.89
C ASP A 35 6.30 -1.86 0.66
N ASN A 36 5.73 -3.06 0.50
CA ASN A 36 4.82 -3.37 -0.60
C ASN A 36 3.51 -2.54 -0.55
N VAL A 37 2.94 -2.33 0.64
CA VAL A 37 1.75 -1.47 0.80
C VAL A 37 2.06 -0.03 0.43
N VAL A 38 3.21 0.50 0.85
CA VAL A 38 3.67 1.86 0.50
C VAL A 38 3.85 2.00 -1.00
N ASP A 39 4.47 1.01 -1.66
CA ASP A 39 4.65 1.01 -3.12
C ASP A 39 3.31 0.98 -3.85
N GLN A 40 2.36 0.16 -3.41
CA GLN A 40 1.01 0.11 -3.98
C GLN A 40 0.25 1.43 -3.78
N LEU A 41 0.40 2.07 -2.61
CA LEU A 41 -0.23 3.35 -2.31
C LEU A 41 0.36 4.47 -3.17
N ASN A 42 1.69 4.52 -3.31
CA ASN A 42 2.36 5.47 -4.17
C ASN A 42 1.91 5.32 -5.62
N ASN A 43 1.89 4.09 -6.14
CA ASN A 43 1.42 3.80 -7.50
C ASN A 43 -0.05 4.21 -7.70
N PHE A 44 -0.91 3.95 -6.72
CA PHE A 44 -2.30 4.38 -6.76
C PHE A 44 -2.42 5.91 -6.80
N LEU A 45 -1.74 6.61 -5.89
CA LEU A 45 -1.79 8.08 -5.79
C LEU A 45 -1.24 8.74 -7.06
N VAL A 46 -0.10 8.27 -7.57
CA VAL A 46 0.47 8.75 -8.84
C VAL A 46 -0.53 8.58 -9.97
N ARG A 47 -1.20 7.41 -10.07
CA ARG A 47 -2.24 7.19 -11.09
C ARG A 47 -3.43 8.16 -10.94
N GLN A 48 -3.89 8.42 -9.72
CA GLN A 48 -4.98 9.37 -9.49
C GLN A 48 -4.59 10.79 -9.89
N ILE A 49 -3.38 11.24 -9.53
CA ILE A 49 -2.87 12.58 -9.89
C ILE A 49 -2.73 12.72 -11.41
N LEU A 50 -2.13 11.73 -12.07
CA LEU A 50 -1.96 11.77 -13.52
C LEU A 50 -3.30 11.81 -14.25
N ASN A 51 -4.28 11.01 -13.80
CA ASN A 51 -5.64 11.06 -14.35
C ASN A 51 -6.30 12.43 -14.16
N LEU A 52 -6.12 13.07 -12.99
CA LEU A 52 -6.64 14.43 -12.73
C LEU A 52 -6.01 15.48 -13.65
N LEU A 53 -4.74 15.30 -14.01
CA LEU A 53 -4.02 16.17 -14.94
C LEU A 53 -4.34 15.87 -16.42
N GLY A 54 -5.19 14.87 -16.70
CA GLY A 54 -5.48 14.40 -18.05
C GLY A 54 -4.31 13.66 -18.71
N TRP A 55 -3.31 13.25 -17.93
CA TRP A 55 -2.14 12.53 -18.41
C TRP A 55 -2.45 11.04 -18.40
N LYS A 56 -2.34 10.42 -19.58
CA LYS A 56 -2.55 8.97 -19.73
C LYS A 56 -1.37 8.24 -19.08
N VAL A 57 -1.65 7.47 -18.03
CA VAL A 57 -0.63 6.65 -17.37
C VAL A 57 -0.38 5.42 -18.22
N GLU A 58 0.74 5.42 -18.92
CA GLU A 58 1.25 4.22 -19.58
C GLU A 58 2.18 3.51 -18.61
N VAL A 59 1.74 2.34 -18.15
CA VAL A 59 2.53 1.48 -17.27
C VAL A 59 3.48 0.72 -18.17
N TYR A 60 4.73 1.15 -18.20
CA TYR A 60 5.79 0.41 -18.84
C TYR A 60 6.22 -0.68 -17.84
N GLU A 61 5.83 -1.93 -18.12
CA GLU A 61 6.51 -3.06 -17.51
C GLU A 61 7.93 -3.04 -18.09
N ASP A 62 8.90 -2.70 -17.24
CA ASP A 62 10.31 -2.83 -17.57
C ASP A 62 10.59 -4.33 -17.67
N THR A 63 10.42 -4.88 -18.87
CA THR A 63 10.74 -6.28 -19.17
C THR A 63 12.25 -6.53 -19.22
N GLY A 64 13.08 -5.55 -18.85
CA GLY A 64 14.54 -5.62 -18.95
C GLY A 64 15.06 -5.55 -20.38
N ASP A 65 14.17 -5.51 -21.38
CA ASP A 65 14.49 -5.24 -22.77
C ASP A 65 14.43 -3.72 -22.99
N SER A 66 15.44 -3.01 -22.49
CA SER A 66 15.67 -1.62 -22.87
C SER A 66 15.96 -1.59 -24.38
N PRO A 67 15.12 -0.96 -25.23
CA PRO A 67 15.60 -0.53 -26.53
C PRO A 67 16.43 0.72 -26.23
N SER A 68 17.73 0.55 -26.17
CA SER A 68 18.69 1.64 -26.34
C SER A 68 18.29 2.54 -27.51
#